data_AF-A0AA36DUK8-F1
#
_entry.id   AF-A0AA36DUK8-F1
#
_cell.length_a   1.000
_cell.length_b   1.000
_cell.length_c   1.000
_cell.angle_alpha   90.00
_cell.angle_beta   90.00
_cell.angle_gamma   90.00
#
_symmetry.space_group_name_H-M   'P 1'
#
loop_
_entity.id
_entity.type
_entity.pdbx_description
1 polymer ?
#
loop_
_entity_poly.entity_id
_entity_poly.type
_entity_poly.pdbx_seq_one_letter_code
_entity_poly.pdbx_strand_id
1 'polypeptide(L)'
;MERLAEECELNCTEEKQIQVIEKCLPLVRADRDNKTISLGYLLLTRILEKCSPQCLRAAQSRLGKKLVDVKNNATVYGGLFLRQLLIRNPQVGNLHADVIFSIIMRLIDMALSSNDAILRDLAIEIYSIRYGCDDQMLERLLNTLAASLTPRLVSQEERNGILPLKSFGLSSLREDLCCLLFDTYSSALAYAKQAQYIVRGVLLPVLESGLNDEAIRDSSLGTIRSLCSNCGSALLPIISRIIIMLISKLDKPNSALFETLAHICRLYGPGSTLFRHFYVIFGAMRHPLDEQEYGESAASVLAAIVETSSFLVKPEVLMSVQRKICEEIIKNPSSPSYCRILIAFLSCTHEVVPPPVHVARTVLGRCVDPLQSQHLRALCDTISRPRIQNLASHEVIRRCDVEMQESSDHLEKEQACIRFS
;
A
#
# COMPACT_ATOMS: atom_id res chain seq x y z
N MET A 1 3.12 8.92 -42.38
CA MET A 1 2.85 8.69 -40.95
C MET A 1 1.36 8.74 -40.66
N GLU A 2 0.64 9.79 -41.08
CA GLU A 2 -0.83 9.89 -40.91
C GLU A 2 -1.59 8.70 -41.51
N ARG A 3 -1.33 8.32 -42.77
CA ARG A 3 -1.92 7.11 -43.38
C ARG A 3 -1.63 5.80 -42.62
N LEU A 4 -0.43 5.67 -42.04
CA LEU A 4 -0.08 4.49 -41.24
C LEU A 4 -0.82 4.53 -39.89
N ALA A 5 -0.99 5.72 -39.30
CA ALA A 5 -1.76 5.92 -38.08
C ALA A 5 -3.26 5.63 -38.26
N GLU A 6 -3.83 5.96 -39.42
CA GLU A 6 -5.19 5.57 -39.82
C GLU A 6 -5.30 4.04 -40.01
N GLU A 7 -4.31 3.40 -40.65
CA GLU A 7 -4.23 1.93 -40.75
C GLU A 7 -4.06 1.25 -39.36
N CYS A 8 -3.70 1.99 -38.31
CA CYS A 8 -3.61 1.50 -36.93
C CYS A 8 -4.96 1.42 -36.20
N GLU A 9 -6.10 1.72 -36.82
CA GLU A 9 -7.44 1.54 -36.23
C GLU A 9 -7.94 0.07 -36.25
N LEU A 10 -7.06 -0.90 -35.92
CA LEU A 10 -7.16 -2.30 -36.35
C LEU A 10 -8.45 -3.07 -35.92
N ASN A 11 -9.47 -3.00 -36.78
CA ASN A 11 -10.60 -3.94 -36.95
C ASN A 11 -10.44 -4.70 -38.30
N CYS A 12 -9.32 -5.40 -38.51
CA CYS A 12 -9.02 -6.05 -39.79
C CYS A 12 -8.40 -7.45 -39.62
N THR A 13 -8.26 -8.20 -40.73
CA THR A 13 -7.74 -9.58 -40.76
C THR A 13 -6.30 -9.68 -40.27
N GLU A 14 -5.91 -10.84 -39.75
CA GLU A 14 -4.58 -11.05 -39.14
C GLU A 14 -3.42 -10.79 -40.10
N GLU A 15 -3.57 -11.20 -41.36
CA GLU A 15 -2.59 -10.95 -42.43
C GLU A 15 -2.37 -9.44 -42.65
N LYS A 16 -3.44 -8.64 -42.62
CA LYS A 16 -3.34 -7.18 -42.73
C LYS A 16 -2.65 -6.59 -41.50
N GLN A 17 -2.91 -7.11 -40.30
CA GLN A 17 -2.21 -6.69 -39.08
C GLN A 17 -0.70 -6.96 -39.18
N ILE A 18 -0.31 -8.14 -39.68
CA ILE A 18 1.12 -8.49 -39.88
C ILE A 18 1.77 -7.54 -40.90
N GLN A 19 1.10 -7.25 -42.02
CA GLN A 19 1.60 -6.32 -43.03
C GLN A 19 1.80 -4.91 -42.46
N VAL A 20 0.87 -4.42 -41.61
CA VAL A 20 1.00 -3.12 -40.96
C VAL A 20 2.22 -3.09 -40.02
N ILE A 21 2.45 -4.16 -39.24
CA ILE A 21 3.68 -4.29 -38.43
C ILE A 21 4.92 -4.22 -39.33
N GLU A 22 4.95 -5.00 -40.41
CA GLU A 22 6.10 -5.04 -41.33
C GLU A 22 6.39 -3.69 -41.98
N LYS A 23 5.37 -2.90 -42.32
CA LYS A 23 5.53 -1.53 -42.83
C LYS A 23 6.14 -0.58 -41.80
N CYS A 24 5.95 -0.83 -40.50
CA CYS A 24 6.45 0.03 -39.43
C CYS A 24 7.89 -0.33 -39.00
N LEU A 25 8.32 -1.57 -39.14
CA LEU A 25 9.67 -2.02 -38.76
C LEU A 25 10.84 -1.21 -39.40
N PRO A 26 10.75 -0.72 -40.65
CA PRO A 26 11.77 0.13 -41.25
C PRO A 26 11.97 1.49 -40.57
N LEU A 27 10.97 1.98 -39.82
CA LEU A 27 11.04 3.27 -39.12
C LEU A 27 11.98 3.22 -37.91
N VAL A 28 12.17 2.04 -37.33
CA VAL A 28 13.02 1.79 -36.15
C VAL A 28 14.36 1.15 -36.54
N ARG A 29 14.89 1.47 -37.72
CA ARG A 29 16.24 1.05 -38.11
C ARG A 29 17.28 2.06 -37.64
N ALA A 30 18.48 1.58 -37.33
CA ALA A 30 19.56 2.39 -36.76
C ALA A 30 20.13 3.45 -37.74
N ASP A 31 19.87 3.34 -39.04
CA ASP A 31 20.24 4.33 -40.07
C ASP A 31 19.31 5.55 -40.13
N ARG A 32 18.23 5.56 -39.33
CA ARG A 32 17.27 6.67 -39.24
C ARG A 32 17.68 7.67 -38.16
N ASP A 33 17.17 8.90 -38.28
CA ASP A 33 17.34 9.91 -37.25
C ASP A 33 16.55 9.57 -35.97
N ASN A 34 17.02 10.08 -34.83
CA ASN A 34 16.45 9.77 -33.51
C ASN A 34 14.96 10.11 -33.39
N LYS A 35 14.48 11.15 -34.09
CA LYS A 35 13.07 11.55 -34.06
C LYS A 35 12.21 10.53 -34.80
N THR A 36 12.64 10.08 -35.97
CA THR A 36 11.99 9.02 -36.74
C THR A 36 11.97 7.70 -35.97
N ILE A 37 13.08 7.32 -35.33
CA ILE A 37 13.15 6.11 -34.51
C ILE A 37 12.16 6.17 -33.34
N SER A 38 12.12 7.31 -32.64
CA SER A 38 11.21 7.53 -31.50
C SER A 38 9.74 7.41 -31.92
N LEU A 39 9.36 8.06 -33.02
CA LEU A 39 8.02 7.96 -33.60
C LEU A 39 7.70 6.54 -34.07
N GLY A 40 8.68 5.84 -34.63
CA GLY A 40 8.56 4.45 -35.05
C GLY A 40 8.21 3.52 -33.89
N TYR A 41 8.90 3.67 -32.75
CA TYR A 41 8.59 2.89 -31.54
C TYR A 41 7.21 3.22 -30.98
N LEU A 42 6.83 4.51 -30.93
CA LEU A 42 5.49 4.91 -30.49
C LEU A 42 4.38 4.32 -31.37
N LEU A 43 4.57 4.34 -32.70
CA LEU A 43 3.61 3.76 -33.63
C LEU A 43 3.50 2.24 -33.44
N LEU A 44 4.63 1.55 -33.29
CA LEU A 44 4.64 0.11 -32.99
C LEU A 44 3.91 -0.19 -31.68
N THR A 45 4.13 0.59 -30.62
CA THR A 45 3.41 0.44 -29.34
C THR A 45 1.90 0.50 -29.54
N ARG A 46 1.39 1.51 -30.26
CA ARG A 46 -0.05 1.64 -30.55
C ARG A 46 -0.61 0.51 -31.41
N ILE A 47 0.18 -0.03 -32.33
CA ILE A 47 -0.22 -1.19 -33.14
C ILE A 47 -0.36 -2.43 -32.25
N LEU A 48 0.63 -2.69 -31.39
CA LEU A 48 0.63 -3.84 -30.49
C LEU A 48 -0.58 -3.89 -29.56
N GLU A 49 -1.10 -2.73 -29.12
CA GLU A 49 -2.33 -2.63 -28.32
C GLU A 49 -3.53 -3.29 -28.99
N LYS A 50 -3.62 -3.22 -30.32
CA LYS A 50 -4.78 -3.65 -31.11
C LYS A 50 -4.58 -4.97 -31.86
N CYS A 51 -3.35 -5.48 -31.92
CA CYS A 51 -3.07 -6.75 -32.60
C CYS A 51 -3.71 -7.96 -31.89
N SER A 52 -4.13 -8.95 -32.70
CA SER A 52 -4.58 -10.25 -32.21
C SER A 52 -3.42 -11.06 -31.62
N PRO A 53 -3.65 -11.95 -30.64
CA PRO A 53 -2.61 -12.83 -30.10
C PRO A 53 -1.94 -13.73 -31.15
N GLN A 54 -2.65 -14.10 -32.22
CA GLN A 54 -2.11 -14.93 -33.30
C GLN A 54 -1.14 -14.12 -34.17
N CYS A 55 -1.52 -12.89 -34.53
CA CYS A 55 -0.64 -11.94 -35.22
C CYS A 55 0.66 -11.70 -34.44
N LEU A 56 0.58 -11.48 -33.12
CA LEU A 56 1.75 -11.26 -32.27
C LEU A 56 2.67 -12.48 -32.20
N ARG A 57 2.12 -13.70 -32.18
CA ARG A 57 2.91 -14.94 -32.28
C ARG A 57 3.60 -15.08 -33.63
N ALA A 58 2.91 -14.76 -34.73
CA ALA A 58 3.49 -14.80 -36.07
C ALA A 58 4.60 -13.75 -36.28
N ALA A 59 4.44 -12.54 -35.72
CA ALA A 59 5.42 -11.46 -35.82
C ALA A 59 6.57 -11.57 -34.79
N GLN A 60 6.53 -12.55 -33.89
CA GLN A 60 7.40 -12.63 -32.71
C GLN A 60 8.90 -12.57 -33.03
N SER A 61 9.38 -13.32 -34.02
CA SER A 61 10.80 -13.30 -34.41
C SER A 61 11.26 -11.91 -34.88
N ARG A 62 10.38 -11.20 -35.61
CA ARG A 62 10.67 -9.84 -36.10
C ARG A 62 10.70 -8.83 -34.96
N LEU A 63 9.74 -8.92 -34.04
CA LEU A 63 9.68 -8.09 -32.83
C LEU A 63 10.88 -8.38 -31.91
N GLY A 64 11.31 -9.63 -31.79
CA GLY A 64 12.51 -10.04 -31.05
C GLY A 64 13.79 -9.40 -31.58
N LYS A 65 13.95 -9.29 -32.92
CA LYS A 65 15.08 -8.53 -33.51
C LYS A 65 15.07 -7.06 -33.08
N LYS A 66 13.89 -6.45 -32.94
CA LYS A 66 13.77 -5.06 -32.45
C LYS A 66 14.08 -4.91 -30.97
N LEU A 67 13.90 -5.94 -30.16
CA LEU A 67 14.40 -5.93 -28.79
C LEU A 67 15.93 -5.86 -28.73
N VAL A 68 16.66 -6.44 -29.70
CA VAL A 68 18.12 -6.29 -29.76
C VAL A 68 18.50 -4.84 -30.06
N ASP A 69 17.76 -4.16 -30.94
CA ASP A 69 17.96 -2.74 -31.22
C ASP A 69 17.72 -1.88 -29.96
N VAL A 70 16.64 -2.15 -29.22
CA VAL A 70 16.34 -1.48 -27.93
C VAL A 70 17.41 -1.79 -26.88
N LYS A 71 17.90 -3.03 -26.81
CA LYS A 71 19.01 -3.41 -25.93
C LYS A 71 20.22 -2.56 -26.22
N ASN A 72 20.59 -2.39 -27.50
CA ASN A 72 21.79 -1.67 -27.89
C ASN A 72 21.67 -0.16 -27.65
N ASN A 73 20.49 0.43 -27.91
CA ASN A 73 20.21 1.85 -27.70
C ASN A 73 18.88 2.03 -26.93
N ALA A 74 18.96 1.95 -25.61
CA ALA A 74 17.79 2.04 -24.74
C ALA A 74 17.26 3.49 -24.70
N THR A 75 15.95 3.64 -24.85
CA THR A 75 15.23 4.93 -24.81
C THR A 75 13.88 4.74 -24.13
N VAL A 76 13.26 5.83 -23.67
CA VAL A 76 11.90 5.81 -23.11
C VAL A 76 10.91 5.16 -24.11
N TYR A 77 10.99 5.52 -25.39
CA TYR A 77 10.10 4.97 -26.43
C TYR A 77 10.32 3.47 -26.68
N GLY A 78 11.59 3.02 -26.68
CA GLY A 78 11.91 1.60 -26.74
C GLY A 78 11.41 0.83 -25.51
N GLY A 79 11.43 1.47 -24.33
CA GLY A 79 10.83 0.94 -23.11
C GLY A 79 9.30 0.83 -23.21
N LEU A 80 8.61 1.85 -23.71
CA LEU A 80 7.14 1.80 -23.93
C LEU A 80 6.76 0.67 -24.88
N PHE A 81 7.54 0.47 -25.94
CA PHE A 81 7.38 -0.67 -26.85
C PHE A 81 7.55 -2.01 -26.13
N LEU A 82 8.62 -2.17 -25.33
CA LEU A 82 8.86 -3.39 -24.55
C LEU A 82 7.73 -3.66 -23.55
N ARG A 83 7.29 -2.63 -22.81
CA ARG A 83 6.16 -2.69 -21.86
C ARG A 83 4.93 -3.28 -22.55
N GLN A 84 4.54 -2.69 -23.67
CA GLN A 84 3.34 -3.11 -24.39
C GLN A 84 3.48 -4.51 -24.97
N LEU A 85 4.68 -4.86 -25.46
CA LEU A 85 4.96 -6.20 -25.97
C LEU A 85 4.86 -7.27 -24.87
N LEU A 86 5.35 -6.98 -23.66
CA LEU A 86 5.25 -7.91 -22.52
C LEU A 86 3.80 -8.10 -22.06
N ILE A 87 2.99 -7.03 -22.06
CA ILE A 87 1.56 -7.12 -21.70
C ILE A 87 0.79 -7.95 -22.73
N ARG A 88 1.01 -7.71 -24.02
CA ARG A 88 0.22 -8.31 -25.11
C ARG A 88 0.72 -9.67 -25.57
N ASN A 89 2.01 -9.95 -25.41
CA ASN A 89 2.63 -11.23 -25.73
C ASN A 89 3.64 -11.66 -24.64
N PRO A 90 3.16 -12.14 -23.47
CA PRO A 90 4.02 -12.52 -22.35
C PRO A 90 5.09 -13.58 -22.67
N GLN A 91 4.86 -14.42 -23.70
CA GLN A 91 5.82 -15.46 -24.11
C GLN A 91 7.18 -14.88 -24.54
N VAL A 92 7.18 -13.66 -25.08
CA VAL A 92 8.39 -12.91 -25.44
C VAL A 92 9.34 -12.76 -24.25
N GLY A 93 8.79 -12.63 -23.03
CA GLY A 93 9.55 -12.53 -21.79
C GLY A 93 10.48 -13.73 -21.55
N ASN A 94 10.05 -14.93 -21.95
CA ASN A 94 10.83 -16.16 -21.79
C ASN A 94 11.79 -16.38 -22.97
N LEU A 95 11.32 -16.15 -24.19
CA LEU A 95 12.09 -16.39 -25.41
C LEU A 95 13.28 -15.44 -25.58
N HIS A 96 13.16 -14.22 -25.05
CA HIS A 96 14.20 -13.18 -25.12
C HIS A 96 14.64 -12.73 -23.73
N ALA A 97 14.64 -13.65 -22.75
CA ALA A 97 14.90 -13.35 -21.34
C ALA A 97 16.17 -12.52 -21.12
N ASP A 98 17.31 -12.92 -21.70
CA ASP A 98 18.60 -12.22 -21.53
C ASP A 98 18.60 -10.80 -22.14
N VAL A 99 17.92 -10.65 -23.28
CA VAL A 99 17.81 -9.35 -23.97
C VAL A 99 16.96 -8.41 -23.13
N ILE A 100 15.81 -8.89 -22.65
CA ILE A 100 14.87 -8.12 -21.83
C ILE A 100 15.49 -7.75 -20.50
N PHE A 101 16.17 -8.70 -19.84
CA PHE A 101 16.94 -8.43 -18.62
C PHE A 101 17.93 -7.28 -18.84
N SER A 102 18.72 -7.34 -19.92
CA SER A 102 19.67 -6.28 -20.25
C SER A 102 19.00 -4.93 -20.56
N ILE A 103 17.80 -4.90 -21.16
CA ILE A 103 17.05 -3.66 -21.38
C ILE A 103 16.59 -3.09 -20.04
N ILE A 104 16.00 -3.90 -19.17
CA ILE A 104 15.47 -3.46 -17.87
C ILE A 104 16.58 -2.87 -17.01
N MET A 105 17.74 -3.55 -16.90
CA MET A 105 18.88 -3.01 -16.15
C MET A 105 19.35 -1.66 -16.70
N ARG A 106 19.40 -1.50 -18.03
CA ARG A 106 19.76 -0.22 -18.68
C ARG A 106 18.72 0.87 -18.41
N LEU A 107 17.43 0.55 -18.44
CA LEU A 107 16.37 1.52 -18.14
C LEU A 107 16.44 1.99 -16.68
N ILE A 108 16.77 1.10 -15.73
CA ILE A 108 17.02 1.46 -14.33
C ILE A 108 18.21 2.41 -14.22
N ASP A 109 19.36 2.09 -14.83
CA ASP A 109 20.55 2.96 -14.81
C ASP A 109 20.25 4.34 -15.45
N MET A 110 19.48 4.37 -16.54
CA MET A 110 19.07 5.61 -17.18
C MET A 110 18.12 6.44 -16.31
N ALA A 111 17.13 5.81 -15.67
CA ALA A 111 16.20 6.48 -14.77
C ALA A 111 16.93 7.20 -13.62
N LEU A 112 17.97 6.56 -13.07
CA LEU A 112 18.83 7.14 -12.04
C LEU A 112 19.68 8.29 -12.56
N SER A 113 20.17 8.20 -13.79
CA SER A 113 21.07 9.20 -14.36
C SER A 113 20.35 10.46 -14.87
N SER A 114 19.09 10.31 -15.32
CA SER A 114 18.33 11.42 -15.94
C SER A 114 17.40 12.14 -14.97
N ASN A 115 17.11 11.55 -13.80
CA ASN A 115 16.08 12.01 -12.86
C ASN A 115 14.70 12.26 -13.54
N ASP A 116 14.37 11.44 -14.55
CA ASP A 116 13.12 11.54 -15.30
C ASP A 116 12.07 10.63 -14.66
N ALA A 117 11.01 11.23 -14.10
CA ALA A 117 9.92 10.51 -13.45
C ALA A 117 9.20 9.52 -14.38
N ILE A 118 9.02 9.87 -15.67
CA ILE A 118 8.35 8.99 -16.64
C ILE A 118 9.21 7.74 -16.89
N LEU A 119 10.52 7.94 -17.04
CA LEU A 119 11.44 6.82 -17.24
C LEU A 119 11.56 5.95 -15.99
N ARG A 120 11.54 6.57 -14.80
CA ARG A 120 11.51 5.88 -13.50
C ARG A 120 10.30 4.96 -13.39
N ASP A 121 9.10 5.50 -13.59
CA ASP A 121 7.84 4.75 -13.52
C ASP A 121 7.81 3.62 -14.56
N LEU A 122 8.28 3.90 -15.77
CA LEU A 122 8.37 2.91 -16.84
C LEU A 122 9.34 1.76 -16.50
N ALA A 123 10.51 2.07 -15.92
CA ALA A 123 11.48 1.06 -15.53
C ALA A 123 10.94 0.15 -14.42
N ILE A 124 10.29 0.74 -13.41
CA ILE A 124 9.60 0.03 -12.32
C ILE A 124 8.51 -0.89 -12.88
N GLU A 125 7.68 -0.37 -13.78
CA GLU A 125 6.55 -1.11 -14.32
C GLU A 125 7.01 -2.28 -15.21
N ILE A 126 7.99 -2.07 -16.10
CA ILE A 126 8.52 -3.14 -16.96
C ILE A 126 9.17 -4.23 -16.11
N TYR A 127 9.96 -3.86 -15.09
CA TYR A 127 10.52 -4.83 -14.16
C TYR A 127 9.41 -5.67 -13.53
N SER A 128 8.36 -5.02 -13.04
CA SER A 128 7.25 -5.66 -12.33
C SER A 128 6.40 -6.55 -13.24
N ILE A 129 6.13 -6.13 -14.47
CA ILE A 129 5.45 -6.96 -15.48
C ILE A 129 6.28 -8.23 -15.78
N ARG A 130 7.61 -8.10 -15.90
CA ARG A 130 8.47 -9.24 -16.29
C ARG A 130 8.75 -10.19 -15.13
N TYR A 131 9.04 -9.66 -13.95
CA TYR A 131 9.58 -10.40 -12.80
C TYR A 131 8.65 -10.37 -11.58
N GLY A 132 7.39 -9.96 -11.74
CA GLY A 132 6.38 -9.91 -10.67
C GLY A 132 6.43 -11.14 -9.76
N CYS A 133 6.78 -10.88 -8.51
CA CYS A 133 7.07 -11.84 -7.45
C CYS A 133 7.84 -13.11 -7.85
N ASP A 134 8.74 -13.03 -8.83
CA ASP A 134 9.69 -14.10 -9.14
C ASP A 134 10.71 -14.21 -8.00
N ASP A 135 10.79 -15.39 -7.36
CA ASP A 135 11.58 -15.61 -6.14
C ASP A 135 13.05 -15.20 -6.33
N GLN A 136 13.68 -15.63 -7.44
CA GLN A 136 15.09 -15.35 -7.70
C GLN A 136 15.33 -13.86 -7.94
N MET A 137 14.45 -13.22 -8.72
CA MET A 137 14.61 -11.81 -9.05
C MET A 137 14.26 -10.89 -7.88
N LEU A 138 13.27 -11.24 -7.06
CA LEU A 138 13.00 -10.53 -5.80
C LEU A 138 14.17 -10.67 -4.82
N GLU A 139 14.73 -11.87 -4.68
CA GLU A 139 15.90 -12.08 -3.83
C GLU A 139 17.09 -11.25 -4.31
N ARG A 140 17.38 -11.23 -5.62
CA ARG A 140 18.43 -10.38 -6.19
C ARG A 140 18.18 -8.90 -5.97
N LEU A 141 16.94 -8.44 -6.11
CA LEU A 141 16.57 -7.05 -5.83
C LEU A 141 16.79 -6.71 -4.36
N LEU A 142 16.30 -7.53 -3.43
CA LEU A 142 16.47 -7.32 -1.99
C LEU A 142 17.95 -7.37 -1.57
N ASN A 143 18.74 -8.28 -2.14
CA ASN A 143 20.18 -8.35 -1.91
C ASN A 143 20.90 -7.10 -2.42
N THR A 144 20.50 -6.59 -3.60
CA THR A 144 21.03 -5.34 -4.14
C THR A 144 20.70 -4.17 -3.22
N LEU A 145 19.48 -4.10 -2.72
CA LEU A 145 19.04 -3.07 -1.79
C LEU A 145 19.77 -3.16 -0.44
N ALA A 146 19.92 -4.37 0.13
CA ALA A 146 20.68 -4.60 1.35
C ALA A 146 22.14 -4.13 1.22
N ALA A 147 22.76 -4.43 0.07
CA ALA A 147 24.13 -4.02 -0.23
C ALA A 147 24.25 -2.51 -0.50
N SER A 148 23.23 -1.85 -1.05
CA SER A 148 23.22 -0.40 -1.25
C SER A 148 22.99 0.39 0.04
N LEU A 149 22.20 -0.16 0.96
CA LEU A 149 21.92 0.46 2.26
C LEU A 149 23.16 0.46 3.17
N THR A 150 24.00 -0.58 3.08
CA THR A 150 25.19 -0.71 3.93
C THR A 150 26.45 -0.35 3.14
N PRO A 151 27.25 0.65 3.54
CA PRO A 151 28.51 0.96 2.86
C PRO A 151 29.53 -0.15 3.14
N ARG A 152 29.51 -1.22 2.33
CA ARG A 152 30.44 -2.35 2.44
C ARG A 152 30.93 -2.79 1.06
N LEU A 153 32.13 -3.37 1.03
CA LEU A 153 32.62 -4.05 -0.14
C LEU A 153 31.83 -5.34 -0.34
N VAL A 154 31.31 -5.52 -1.55
CA VAL A 154 30.57 -6.72 -1.96
C VAL A 154 31.56 -7.74 -2.52
N SER A 155 31.51 -8.97 -2.00
CA SER A 155 32.38 -10.06 -2.45
C SER A 155 32.04 -10.48 -3.89
N GLN A 156 32.94 -11.21 -4.54
CA GLN A 156 32.70 -11.68 -5.91
C GLN A 156 31.53 -12.69 -5.98
N GLU A 157 31.30 -13.45 -4.91
CA GLU A 157 30.16 -14.37 -4.81
C GLU A 157 28.84 -13.60 -4.64
N GLU A 158 28.83 -12.57 -3.78
CA GLU A 158 27.66 -11.71 -3.57
C GLU A 158 27.30 -10.93 -4.85
N ARG A 159 28.28 -10.57 -5.69
CA ARG A 159 28.04 -9.90 -6.97
C ARG A 159 27.16 -10.71 -7.92
N ASN A 160 27.21 -12.04 -7.85
CA ASN A 160 26.34 -12.90 -8.66
C ASN A 160 24.89 -12.87 -8.15
N GLY A 161 24.70 -12.59 -6.86
CA GLY A 161 23.40 -12.52 -6.17
C GLY A 161 22.73 -11.14 -6.18
N ILE A 162 23.32 -10.13 -6.84
CA ILE A 162 22.73 -8.78 -6.98
C ILE A 162 22.39 -8.47 -8.44
N LEU A 163 21.69 -7.37 -8.66
CA LEU A 163 21.39 -6.82 -9.99
C LEU A 163 22.66 -6.14 -10.56
N PRO A 164 23.03 -6.44 -11.82
CA PRO A 164 24.23 -5.89 -12.46
C PRO A 164 23.95 -4.47 -12.98
N LEU A 165 23.77 -3.52 -12.06
CA LEU A 165 23.52 -2.11 -12.34
C LEU A 165 24.85 -1.34 -12.40
N LYS A 166 25.01 -0.46 -13.37
CA LYS A 166 26.20 0.42 -13.45
C LYS A 166 26.20 1.46 -12.33
N SER A 167 25.02 1.88 -11.89
CA SER A 167 24.85 2.83 -10.80
C SER A 167 25.15 2.24 -9.42
N PHE A 168 25.29 0.91 -9.30
CA PHE A 168 25.58 0.25 -8.04
C PHE A 168 26.99 0.61 -7.54
N GLY A 169 27.09 1.03 -6.28
CA GLY A 169 28.34 1.46 -5.65
C GLY A 169 28.74 2.92 -5.91
N LEU A 170 27.94 3.68 -6.68
CA LEU A 170 28.15 5.12 -6.84
C LEU A 170 27.51 5.89 -5.68
N SER A 171 28.33 6.48 -4.83
CA SER A 171 27.87 7.19 -3.62
C SER A 171 26.86 8.28 -3.91
N SER A 172 27.02 9.00 -5.03
CA SER A 172 26.13 10.10 -5.45
C SER A 172 24.74 9.64 -5.87
N LEU A 173 24.56 8.37 -6.24
CA LEU A 173 23.27 7.80 -6.67
C LEU A 173 22.69 6.83 -5.62
N ARG A 174 23.33 6.70 -4.45
CA ARG A 174 22.95 5.70 -3.44
C ARG A 174 21.50 5.86 -3.00
N GLU A 175 21.11 7.06 -2.62
CA GLU A 175 19.77 7.36 -2.11
C GLU A 175 18.71 7.11 -3.17
N ASP A 176 18.88 7.70 -4.36
CA ASP A 176 17.97 7.51 -5.50
C ASP A 176 17.83 6.05 -5.94
N LEU A 177 18.95 5.30 -5.91
CA LEU A 177 18.96 3.86 -6.19
C LEU A 177 18.17 3.10 -5.12
N CYS A 178 18.37 3.37 -3.84
CA CYS A 178 17.63 2.69 -2.78
C CYS A 178 16.13 2.99 -2.88
N CYS A 179 15.75 4.24 -3.09
CA CYS A 179 14.35 4.64 -3.30
C CYS A 179 13.77 3.91 -4.53
N LEU A 180 14.51 3.85 -5.64
CA LEU A 180 14.06 3.17 -6.86
C LEU A 180 13.87 1.67 -6.64
N LEU A 181 14.78 1.02 -5.92
CA LEU A 181 14.69 -0.40 -5.62
C LEU A 181 13.52 -0.71 -4.67
N PHE A 182 13.26 0.14 -3.67
CA PHE A 182 12.06 0.03 -2.82
C PHE A 182 10.78 0.19 -3.64
N ASP A 183 10.71 1.18 -4.54
CA ASP A 183 9.53 1.39 -5.40
C ASP A 183 9.35 0.21 -6.38
N THR A 184 10.45 -0.30 -6.93
CA THR A 184 10.46 -1.48 -7.81
C THR A 184 9.94 -2.71 -7.08
N TYR A 185 10.42 -2.96 -5.85
CA TYR A 185 9.91 -4.05 -5.03
C TYR A 185 8.42 -3.89 -4.73
N SER A 186 8.01 -2.68 -4.36
CA SER A 186 6.63 -2.36 -4.03
C SER A 186 5.69 -2.59 -5.21
N SER A 187 6.12 -2.25 -6.43
CA SER A 187 5.36 -2.51 -7.66
C SER A 187 5.34 -3.99 -8.02
N ALA A 188 6.47 -4.70 -7.88
CA ALA A 188 6.57 -6.13 -8.18
C ALA A 188 5.63 -7.00 -7.33
N LEU A 189 5.31 -6.56 -6.10
CA LEU A 189 4.32 -7.20 -5.22
C LEU A 189 2.90 -7.20 -5.82
N ALA A 190 2.52 -6.15 -6.56
CA ALA A 190 1.20 -6.05 -7.18
C ALA A 190 1.02 -7.01 -8.39
N TYR A 191 2.12 -7.56 -8.91
CA TYR A 191 2.13 -8.53 -10.01
C TYR A 191 2.31 -9.97 -9.53
N ALA A 192 2.09 -10.23 -8.23
CA ALA A 192 2.13 -11.57 -7.67
C ALA A 192 1.14 -12.52 -8.34
N LYS A 193 1.62 -13.69 -8.73
CA LYS A 193 0.83 -14.82 -9.21
C LYS A 193 0.45 -15.73 -8.06
N GLN A 194 -0.58 -16.54 -8.28
CA GLN A 194 -1.03 -17.53 -7.30
C GLN A 194 0.13 -18.46 -6.91
N ALA A 195 0.27 -18.73 -5.61
CA ALA A 195 1.31 -19.55 -4.98
C ALA A 195 2.74 -18.96 -4.91
N GLN A 196 2.98 -17.73 -5.36
CA GLN A 196 4.23 -17.04 -5.05
C GLN A 196 4.24 -16.55 -3.59
N TYR A 197 5.42 -16.56 -2.96
CA TYR A 197 5.59 -16.20 -1.55
C TYR A 197 6.66 -15.14 -1.37
N ILE A 198 6.61 -14.46 -0.23
CA ILE A 198 7.57 -13.42 0.11
C ILE A 198 8.81 -14.06 0.71
N VAL A 199 10.00 -13.66 0.22
CA VAL A 199 11.28 -14.02 0.83
C VAL A 199 11.46 -13.25 2.15
N ARG A 200 11.10 -13.89 3.27
CA ARG A 200 11.04 -13.22 4.60
C ARG A 200 12.42 -12.94 5.22
N GLY A 201 13.43 -13.75 4.91
CA GLY A 201 14.74 -13.72 5.59
C GLY A 201 15.49 -12.40 5.40
N VAL A 202 15.55 -11.90 4.17
CA VAL A 202 16.27 -10.67 3.80
C VAL A 202 15.40 -9.42 3.99
N LEU A 203 14.08 -9.56 3.89
CA LEU A 203 13.15 -8.44 3.88
C LEU A 203 13.19 -7.60 5.16
N LEU A 204 13.06 -8.21 6.35
CA LEU A 204 12.96 -7.46 7.60
C LEU A 204 14.24 -6.66 7.91
N PRO A 205 15.46 -7.20 7.79
CA PRO A 205 16.69 -6.42 7.94
C PRO A 205 16.80 -5.25 6.96
N VAL A 206 16.35 -5.43 5.71
CA VAL A 206 16.35 -4.37 4.69
C VAL A 206 15.39 -3.26 5.06
N LEU A 207 14.17 -3.59 5.49
CA LEU A 207 13.20 -2.61 5.97
C LEU A 207 13.72 -1.87 7.21
N GLU A 208 14.33 -2.58 8.15
CA GLU A 208 14.89 -1.96 9.36
C GLU A 208 16.00 -0.96 9.02
N SER A 209 16.90 -1.35 8.10
CA SER A 209 17.97 -0.49 7.61
C SER A 209 17.43 0.73 6.86
N GLY A 210 16.42 0.55 6.00
CA GLY A 210 15.76 1.63 5.29
C GLY A 210 15.03 2.61 6.22
N LEU A 211 14.38 2.12 7.28
CA LEU A 211 13.73 2.97 8.28
C LEU A 211 14.73 3.81 9.10
N ASN A 212 15.96 3.31 9.29
CA ASN A 212 17.01 4.01 10.01
C ASN A 212 17.66 5.14 9.20
N ASP A 213 17.60 5.09 7.87
CA ASP A 213 18.15 6.11 6.97
C ASP A 213 17.08 7.18 6.65
N GLU A 214 17.28 8.42 7.10
CA GLU A 214 16.27 9.49 6.97
C GLU A 214 15.92 9.82 5.51
N ALA A 215 16.86 9.69 4.57
CA ALA A 215 16.64 9.99 3.15
C ALA A 215 15.80 8.89 2.45
N ILE A 216 15.83 7.66 2.96
CA ILE A 216 15.22 6.48 2.32
C ILE A 216 13.97 6.01 3.09
N ARG A 217 13.77 6.53 4.31
CA ARG A 217 12.70 6.12 5.23
C ARG A 217 11.32 6.10 4.60
N ASP A 218 10.98 7.13 3.83
CA ASP A 218 9.64 7.26 3.24
C ASP A 218 9.38 6.19 2.16
N SER A 219 10.39 5.86 1.34
CA SER A 219 10.31 4.74 0.40
C SER A 219 10.16 3.41 1.15
N SER A 220 10.90 3.20 2.25
CA SER A 220 10.76 2.00 3.08
C SER A 220 9.36 1.89 3.71
N LEU A 221 8.78 3.01 4.17
CA LEU A 221 7.41 3.07 4.70
C LEU A 221 6.38 2.78 3.60
N GLY A 222 6.59 3.32 2.40
CA GLY A 222 5.80 3.01 1.20
C GLY A 222 5.81 1.52 0.87
N THR A 223 6.98 0.88 0.95
CA THR A 223 7.11 -0.57 0.78
C THR A 223 6.35 -1.36 1.84
N ILE A 224 6.39 -0.94 3.11
CA ILE A 224 5.60 -1.59 4.17
C ILE A 224 4.11 -1.50 3.87
N ARG A 225 3.61 -0.34 3.41
CA ARG A 225 2.21 -0.20 2.99
C ARG A 225 1.87 -1.12 1.82
N SER A 226 2.73 -1.20 0.81
CA SER A 226 2.55 -2.09 -0.34
C SER A 226 2.53 -3.57 0.07
N LEU A 227 3.44 -3.99 0.94
CA LEU A 227 3.45 -5.34 1.52
C LEU A 227 2.13 -5.66 2.22
N CYS A 228 1.62 -4.73 3.03
CA CYS A 228 0.35 -4.94 3.72
C CYS A 228 -0.81 -5.12 2.73
N SER A 229 -0.92 -4.22 1.75
CA SER A 229 -2.00 -4.22 0.77
C SER A 229 -1.98 -5.44 -0.16
N ASN A 230 -0.80 -5.84 -0.64
CA ASN A 230 -0.67 -6.90 -1.65
C ASN A 230 -0.60 -8.30 -1.02
N CYS A 231 -0.05 -8.43 0.18
CA CYS A 231 0.12 -9.74 0.82
C CYS A 231 -1.03 -10.09 1.78
N GLY A 232 -1.83 -9.10 2.18
CA GLY A 232 -3.01 -9.28 3.02
C GLY A 232 -2.68 -10.11 4.27
N SER A 233 -3.50 -11.13 4.54
CA SER A 233 -3.36 -11.99 5.73
C SER A 233 -2.06 -12.81 5.78
N ALA A 234 -1.35 -12.99 4.66
CA ALA A 234 -0.08 -13.73 4.64
C ALA A 234 1.04 -13.03 5.43
N LEU A 235 0.87 -11.73 5.71
CA LEU A 235 1.81 -10.91 6.48
C LEU A 235 1.57 -10.99 8.00
N LEU A 236 0.40 -11.47 8.46
CA LEU A 236 0.05 -11.53 9.88
C LEU A 236 1.11 -12.20 10.78
N PRO A 237 1.79 -13.29 10.38
CA PRO A 237 2.82 -13.90 11.22
C PRO A 237 4.02 -12.98 11.55
N ILE A 238 4.26 -11.95 10.75
CA ILE A 238 5.38 -11.00 10.94
C ILE A 238 4.92 -9.57 11.25
N ILE A 239 3.61 -9.30 11.25
CA ILE A 239 3.08 -7.93 11.39
C ILE A 239 3.44 -7.31 12.75
N SER A 240 3.44 -8.10 13.82
CA SER A 240 3.81 -7.62 15.16
C SER A 240 5.25 -7.13 15.21
N ARG A 241 6.17 -7.80 14.51
CA ARG A 241 7.58 -7.38 14.39
C ARG A 241 7.69 -6.09 13.57
N ILE A 242 6.94 -5.96 12.48
CA ILE A 242 6.86 -4.72 11.71
C ILE A 242 6.35 -3.57 12.58
N ILE A 243 5.29 -3.80 13.37
CA ILE A 243 4.77 -2.78 14.30
C ILE A 243 5.83 -2.36 15.30
N ILE A 244 6.53 -3.31 15.95
CA ILE A 244 7.61 -2.97 16.91
C ILE A 244 8.69 -2.11 16.23
N MET A 245 9.08 -2.45 14.99
CA MET A 245 10.03 -1.65 14.21
C MET A 245 9.52 -0.22 13.99
N LEU A 246 8.25 -0.04 13.61
CA LEU A 246 7.65 1.28 13.39
C LEU A 246 7.51 2.08 14.68
N ILE A 247 7.07 1.43 15.77
CA ILE A 247 6.95 2.07 17.09
C ILE A 247 8.31 2.56 17.59
N SER A 248 9.41 1.84 17.30
CA SER A 248 10.77 2.29 17.64
C SER A 248 11.20 3.58 16.94
N LYS A 249 10.49 4.03 15.90
CA LYS A 249 10.79 5.26 15.15
C LYS A 249 9.99 6.48 15.61
N LEU A 250 9.16 6.32 16.64
CA LEU A 250 8.35 7.42 17.18
C LEU A 250 9.16 8.51 17.90
N ASP A 251 10.46 8.32 18.12
CA ASP A 251 11.34 9.37 18.66
C ASP A 251 11.56 10.54 17.69
N LYS A 252 11.45 10.28 16.38
CA LYS A 252 11.48 11.29 15.30
C LYS A 252 10.28 11.06 14.36
N PRO A 253 9.06 11.39 14.83
CA PRO A 253 7.85 11.08 14.08
C PRO A 253 7.72 11.95 12.82
N ASN A 254 7.14 11.38 11.76
CA ASN A 254 6.76 12.09 10.53
C ASN A 254 5.38 11.61 10.03
N SER A 255 4.79 12.32 9.07
CA SER A 255 3.45 12.01 8.55
C SER A 255 3.37 10.61 7.94
N ALA A 256 4.40 10.22 7.17
CA ALA A 256 4.48 8.93 6.51
C ALA A 256 4.47 7.74 7.50
N LEU A 257 5.10 7.89 8.67
CA LEU A 257 5.13 6.88 9.71
C LEU A 257 3.73 6.66 10.27
N PHE A 258 3.02 7.74 10.64
CA PHE A 258 1.66 7.64 11.14
C PHE A 258 0.69 7.13 10.06
N GLU A 259 0.79 7.58 8.81
CA GLU A 259 0.00 7.03 7.70
C GLU A 259 0.19 5.52 7.55
N THR A 260 1.43 5.04 7.70
CA THR A 260 1.73 3.60 7.66
C THR A 260 1.07 2.86 8.82
N LEU A 261 1.17 3.39 10.04
CA LEU A 261 0.51 2.81 11.21
C LEU A 261 -1.02 2.79 11.04
N ALA A 262 -1.62 3.87 10.52
CA ALA A 262 -3.06 3.97 10.28
C ALA A 262 -3.51 2.96 9.23
N HIS A 263 -2.76 2.83 8.13
CA HIS A 263 -3.01 1.86 7.07
C HIS A 263 -3.01 0.43 7.62
N ILE A 264 -1.97 0.05 8.38
CA ILE A 264 -1.87 -1.27 9.01
C ILE A 264 -3.04 -1.51 9.97
N CYS A 265 -3.37 -0.51 10.80
CA CYS A 265 -4.47 -0.62 11.77
C CYS A 265 -5.82 -0.83 11.08
N ARG A 266 -6.11 -0.11 9.99
CA ARG A 266 -7.37 -0.26 9.26
C ARG A 266 -7.46 -1.59 8.52
N LEU A 267 -6.34 -2.05 7.96
CA LEU A 267 -6.32 -3.28 7.17
C LEU A 267 -6.47 -4.54 8.04
N TYR A 268 -5.77 -4.59 9.18
CA TYR A 268 -5.73 -5.80 10.02
C TYR A 268 -6.56 -5.68 11.31
N GLY A 269 -7.03 -4.48 11.66
CA GLY A 269 -7.75 -4.22 12.90
C GLY A 269 -6.97 -4.74 14.12
N PRO A 270 -7.62 -5.51 15.00
CA PRO A 270 -6.97 -6.17 16.15
C PRO A 270 -5.77 -7.04 15.79
N GLY A 271 -5.76 -7.65 14.59
CA GLY A 271 -4.68 -8.50 14.11
C GLY A 271 -3.35 -7.77 13.94
N SER A 272 -3.37 -6.43 13.81
CA SER A 272 -2.16 -5.61 13.77
C SER A 272 -1.39 -5.59 15.09
N THR A 273 -2.07 -5.88 16.21
CA THR A 273 -1.57 -5.68 17.59
C THR A 273 -1.23 -4.23 17.96
N LEU A 274 -1.55 -3.25 17.10
CA LEU A 274 -1.19 -1.85 17.31
C LEU A 274 -1.84 -1.24 18.57
N PHE A 275 -3.02 -1.73 18.95
CA PHE A 275 -3.73 -1.33 20.18
C PHE A 275 -2.88 -1.46 21.45
N ARG A 276 -1.92 -2.41 21.48
CA ARG A 276 -1.00 -2.60 22.62
C ARG A 276 -0.06 -1.42 22.82
N HIS A 277 0.17 -0.65 21.76
CA HIS A 277 1.06 0.51 21.74
C HIS A 277 0.29 1.84 21.76
N PHE A 278 -1.03 1.82 21.98
CA PHE A 278 -1.88 3.01 21.90
C PHE A 278 -1.37 4.18 22.75
N TYR A 279 -0.99 3.90 24.01
CA TYR A 279 -0.43 4.93 24.90
C TYR A 279 0.94 5.44 24.45
N VAL A 280 1.78 4.57 23.88
CA VAL A 280 3.11 4.96 23.37
C VAL A 280 2.97 5.87 22.15
N ILE A 281 2.07 5.52 21.24
CA ILE A 281 1.74 6.33 20.05
C ILE A 281 1.21 7.69 20.48
N PHE A 282 0.29 7.73 21.44
CA PHE A 282 -0.23 8.97 22.00
C PHE A 282 0.86 9.80 22.68
N GLY A 283 1.71 9.18 23.49
CA GLY A 283 2.80 9.83 24.21
C GLY A 283 3.91 10.41 23.31
N ALA A 284 4.04 9.91 22.07
CA ALA A 284 4.96 10.48 21.09
C ALA A 284 4.54 11.89 20.61
N MET A 285 3.26 12.25 20.78
CA MET A 285 2.69 13.54 20.40
C MET A 285 2.95 14.57 21.51
N ARG A 286 4.13 15.21 21.47
CA ARG A 286 4.57 16.14 22.53
C ARG A 286 3.85 17.50 22.53
N HIS A 287 3.33 17.91 21.38
CA HIS A 287 2.63 19.18 21.18
C HIS A 287 1.20 18.92 20.66
N PRO A 288 0.28 19.90 20.77
CA PRO A 288 -1.03 19.79 20.16
C PRO A 288 -0.97 19.39 18.68
N LEU A 289 -1.88 18.52 18.23
CA LEU A 289 -1.88 17.98 16.88
C LEU A 289 -1.92 19.06 15.79
N ASP A 290 -2.63 20.16 16.02
CA ASP A 290 -2.74 21.24 15.04
C ASP A 290 -1.43 22.02 14.82
N GLU A 291 -0.47 21.90 15.74
CA GLU A 291 0.83 22.56 15.66
C GLU A 291 1.89 21.67 14.99
N GLN A 292 1.54 20.44 14.63
CA GLN A 292 2.47 19.43 14.14
C GLN A 292 2.20 19.10 12.67
N GLU A 293 3.25 19.01 11.85
CA GLU A 293 3.15 18.64 10.42
C GLU A 293 2.51 17.25 10.22
N TYR A 294 2.66 16.38 11.21
CA TYR A 294 2.10 15.03 11.21
C TYR A 294 0.77 14.91 11.96
N GLY A 295 0.19 16.02 12.43
CA GLY A 295 -1.00 16.04 13.29
C GLY A 295 -2.20 15.32 12.71
N GLU A 296 -2.48 15.52 11.42
CA GLU A 296 -3.59 14.86 10.75
C GLU A 296 -3.38 13.34 10.65
N SER A 297 -2.18 12.92 10.28
CA SER A 297 -1.81 11.51 10.15
C SER A 297 -1.82 10.82 11.52
N ALA A 298 -1.32 11.49 12.56
CA ALA A 298 -1.38 11.03 13.95
C ALA A 298 -2.84 10.88 14.44
N ALA A 299 -3.71 11.85 14.15
CA ALA A 299 -5.13 11.76 14.45
C ALA A 299 -5.80 10.57 13.74
N SER A 300 -5.41 10.31 12.48
CA SER A 300 -5.88 9.16 11.71
C SER A 300 -5.53 7.83 12.37
N VAL A 301 -4.33 7.69 12.95
CA VAL A 301 -3.90 6.50 13.71
C VAL A 301 -4.72 6.32 14.98
N LEU A 302 -4.86 7.38 15.78
CA LEU A 302 -5.61 7.29 17.04
C LEU A 302 -7.07 6.91 16.79
N ALA A 303 -7.70 7.55 15.79
CA ALA A 303 -9.05 7.22 15.36
C ALA A 303 -9.15 5.76 14.90
N ALA A 304 -8.24 5.30 14.04
CA ALA A 304 -8.23 3.92 13.55
C ALA A 304 -8.11 2.88 14.67
N ILE A 305 -7.28 3.14 15.69
CA ILE A 305 -7.16 2.23 16.85
C ILE A 305 -8.45 2.20 17.66
N VAL A 306 -9.08 3.36 17.90
CA VAL A 306 -10.34 3.45 18.64
C VAL A 306 -11.47 2.75 17.89
N GLU A 307 -11.58 2.96 16.58
CA GLU A 307 -12.62 2.36 15.73
C GLU A 307 -12.48 0.85 15.62
N THR A 308 -11.25 0.34 15.47
CA THR A 308 -11.03 -1.08 15.16
C THR A 308 -10.75 -1.96 16.36
N SER A 309 -10.18 -1.40 17.43
CA SER A 309 -9.52 -2.19 18.48
C SER A 309 -9.70 -1.64 19.90
N SER A 310 -10.58 -0.64 20.11
CA SER A 310 -10.81 -0.03 21.43
C SER A 310 -11.17 -1.06 22.51
N PHE A 311 -11.99 -2.06 22.21
CA PHE A 311 -12.38 -3.12 23.15
C PHE A 311 -11.22 -3.97 23.69
N LEU A 312 -10.03 -3.89 23.08
CA LEU A 312 -8.81 -4.58 23.54
C LEU A 312 -7.84 -3.65 24.29
N VAL A 313 -8.11 -2.35 24.31
CA VAL A 313 -7.30 -1.37 25.03
C VAL A 313 -7.77 -1.32 26.48
N LYS A 314 -6.82 -1.20 27.42
CA LYS A 314 -7.15 -1.04 28.84
C LYS A 314 -8.05 0.19 29.05
N PRO A 315 -9.16 0.09 29.83
CA PRO A 315 -10.08 1.21 30.04
C PRO A 315 -9.40 2.47 30.57
N GLU A 316 -8.40 2.33 31.45
CA GLU A 316 -7.68 3.46 32.04
C GLU A 316 -6.89 4.23 30.98
N VAL A 317 -6.31 3.51 30.02
CA VAL A 317 -5.55 4.10 28.91
C VAL A 317 -6.51 4.83 27.96
N LEU A 318 -7.62 4.20 27.58
CA LEU A 318 -8.63 4.86 26.74
C LEU A 318 -9.18 6.12 27.39
N MET A 319 -9.54 6.07 28.68
CA MET A 319 -10.04 7.22 29.42
C MET A 319 -9.02 8.35 29.52
N SER A 320 -7.74 8.02 29.73
CA SER A 320 -6.66 9.01 29.79
C SER A 320 -6.50 9.74 28.45
N VAL A 321 -6.47 9.00 27.33
CA VAL A 321 -6.39 9.58 25.98
C VAL A 321 -7.65 10.39 25.67
N GLN A 322 -8.84 9.81 25.90
CA GLN A 322 -10.13 10.47 25.66
C GLN A 322 -10.21 11.81 26.40
N ARG A 323 -9.85 11.85 27.69
CA ARG A 323 -9.87 13.09 28.49
C ARG A 323 -8.97 14.16 27.87
N LYS A 324 -7.75 13.80 27.49
CA LYS A 324 -6.79 14.76 26.93
C LYS A 324 -7.25 15.30 25.57
N ILE A 325 -7.80 14.43 24.70
CA ILE A 325 -8.39 14.85 23.43
C ILE A 325 -9.60 15.78 23.66
N CYS A 326 -10.45 15.46 24.64
CA CYS A 326 -11.58 16.30 25.01
C CYS A 326 -11.16 17.69 25.52
N GLU A 327 -10.08 17.77 26.30
CA GLU A 327 -9.53 19.05 26.76
C GLU A 327 -9.03 19.90 25.59
N GLU A 328 -8.30 19.32 24.65
CA GLU A 328 -7.73 20.06 23.51
C GLU A 328 -8.82 20.50 22.50
N ILE A 329 -9.81 19.65 22.20
CA ILE A 329 -10.89 20.03 21.27
C ILE A 329 -11.81 21.13 21.84
N ILE A 330 -11.97 21.22 23.17
CA ILE A 330 -12.73 22.32 23.78
C ILE A 330 -11.99 23.66 23.59
N LYS A 331 -10.65 23.64 23.62
CA LYS A 331 -9.82 24.82 23.36
C LYS A 331 -9.82 25.19 21.88
N ASN A 332 -9.77 24.20 20.99
CA ASN A 332 -9.81 24.39 19.53
C ASN A 332 -10.94 23.57 18.86
N PRO A 333 -12.20 24.03 18.91
CA PRO A 333 -13.36 23.29 18.38
C PRO A 333 -13.38 23.10 16.86
N SER A 334 -12.57 23.86 16.13
CA SER A 334 -12.51 23.84 14.67
C SER A 334 -11.42 22.90 14.14
N SER A 335 -10.67 22.24 15.02
CA SER A 335 -9.59 21.33 14.61
C SER A 335 -10.15 20.07 13.93
N PRO A 336 -9.82 19.82 12.65
CA PRO A 336 -10.25 18.59 11.97
C PRO A 336 -9.60 17.34 12.60
N SER A 337 -8.37 17.46 13.09
CA SER A 337 -7.60 16.38 13.72
C SER A 337 -8.27 15.90 15.00
N TYR A 338 -8.59 16.81 15.92
CA TYR A 338 -9.27 16.43 17.15
C TYR A 338 -10.72 16.02 16.94
N CYS A 339 -11.44 16.67 16.01
CA CYS A 339 -12.80 16.27 15.63
C CYS A 339 -12.85 14.82 15.15
N ARG A 340 -11.91 14.39 14.31
CA ARG A 340 -11.81 13.01 13.82
C ARG A 340 -11.69 12.01 14.97
N ILE A 341 -10.83 12.28 15.95
CA ILE A 341 -10.64 11.39 17.11
C ILE A 341 -11.88 11.40 18.01
N LEU A 342 -12.52 12.55 18.20
CA LEU A 342 -13.77 12.64 18.95
C LEU A 342 -14.88 11.80 18.30
N ILE A 343 -15.02 11.86 16.98
CA ILE A 343 -15.98 11.03 16.21
C ILE A 343 -15.70 9.54 16.44
N ALA A 344 -14.44 9.13 16.44
CA ALA A 344 -14.06 7.74 16.74
C ALA A 344 -14.48 7.33 18.17
N PHE A 345 -14.28 8.19 19.17
CA PHE A 345 -14.71 7.92 20.55
C PHE A 345 -16.23 7.91 20.72
N LEU A 346 -16.98 8.70 19.96
CA LEU A 346 -18.44 8.64 19.97
C LEU A 346 -18.96 7.34 19.34
N SER A 347 -18.27 6.87 18.29
CA SER A 347 -18.58 5.60 17.63
C SER A 347 -18.12 4.37 18.41
N CYS A 348 -17.34 4.57 19.47
CA CYS A 348 -16.80 3.49 20.30
C CYS A 348 -17.89 2.88 21.19
N THR A 349 -18.07 1.55 21.09
CA THR A 349 -18.98 0.75 21.91
C THR A 349 -18.22 0.01 23.02
N HIS A 350 -17.35 0.70 23.75
CA HIS A 350 -16.63 0.08 24.87
C HIS A 350 -17.54 0.01 26.11
N GLU A 351 -17.61 -1.15 26.77
CA GLU A 351 -18.56 -1.38 27.88
C GLU A 351 -18.33 -0.45 29.08
N VAL A 352 -17.05 -0.22 29.43
CA VAL A 352 -16.65 0.54 30.62
C VAL A 352 -16.32 2.01 30.34
N VAL A 353 -16.04 2.39 29.09
CA VAL A 353 -15.56 3.74 28.74
C VAL A 353 -16.73 4.50 28.12
N PRO A 354 -17.32 5.48 28.82
CA PRO A 354 -18.47 6.20 28.31
C PRO A 354 -18.09 7.06 27.09
N PRO A 355 -18.98 7.18 26.09
CA PRO A 355 -18.77 8.10 24.97
C PRO A 355 -18.86 9.56 25.47
N PRO A 356 -18.00 10.47 24.97
CA PRO A 356 -17.89 11.86 25.46
C PRO A 356 -18.97 12.78 24.84
N VAL A 357 -20.25 12.40 24.95
CA VAL A 357 -21.38 13.09 24.30
C VAL A 357 -21.50 14.56 24.73
N HIS A 358 -21.26 14.87 26.01
CA HIS A 358 -21.33 16.25 26.50
C HIS A 358 -20.30 17.16 25.84
N VAL A 359 -19.07 16.68 25.70
CA VAL A 359 -17.98 17.41 25.03
C VAL A 359 -18.34 17.64 23.56
N ALA A 360 -18.84 16.60 22.89
CA ALA A 360 -19.26 16.71 21.50
C ALA A 360 -20.37 17.75 21.28
N ARG A 361 -21.36 17.82 22.19
CA ARG A 361 -22.40 18.87 22.15
C ARG A 361 -21.82 20.27 22.38
N THR A 362 -20.84 20.43 23.27
CA THR A 362 -20.15 21.71 23.46
C THR A 362 -19.36 22.14 22.22
N VAL A 363 -18.69 21.20 21.55
CA VAL A 363 -17.97 21.45 20.29
C VAL A 363 -18.93 21.82 19.17
N LEU A 364 -20.07 21.12 19.04
CA LEU A 364 -21.10 21.42 18.03
C LEU A 364 -21.63 22.86 18.08
N GLY A 365 -21.73 23.45 19.28
CA GLY A 365 -22.16 24.84 19.44
C GLY A 365 -21.11 25.87 19.02
N ARG A 366 -19.88 25.44 18.76
CA ARG A 366 -18.71 26.29 18.44
C ARG A 366 -18.04 25.97 17.12
N CYS A 367 -18.37 24.83 16.50
CA CYS A 367 -17.78 24.40 15.24
C CYS A 367 -18.38 25.18 14.06
N VAL A 368 -17.50 25.64 13.17
CA VAL A 368 -17.87 26.43 11.98
C VAL A 368 -18.07 25.55 10.74
N ASP A 369 -17.47 24.35 10.71
CA ASP A 369 -17.56 23.42 9.58
C ASP A 369 -18.91 22.68 9.59
N PRO A 370 -19.77 22.89 8.57
CA PRO A 370 -21.09 22.28 8.51
C PRO A 370 -21.05 20.75 8.35
N LEU A 371 -20.03 20.19 7.69
CA LEU A 371 -19.98 18.75 7.36
C LEU A 371 -19.54 17.93 8.57
N GLN A 372 -18.52 18.40 9.30
CA GLN A 372 -18.11 17.81 10.59
C GLN A 372 -19.21 17.95 11.65
N SER A 373 -19.91 19.10 11.66
CA SER A 373 -21.03 19.34 12.56
C SER A 373 -22.21 18.40 12.32
N GLN A 374 -22.49 18.02 11.08
CA GLN A 374 -23.55 17.06 10.76
C GLN A 374 -23.23 15.67 11.31
N HIS A 375 -21.99 15.19 11.13
CA HIS A 375 -21.57 13.87 11.60
C HIS A 375 -21.62 13.79 13.13
N LEU A 376 -21.02 14.77 13.83
CA LEU A 376 -21.04 14.84 15.29
C LEU A 376 -22.46 14.90 15.85
N ARG A 377 -23.36 15.67 15.21
CA ARG A 377 -24.77 15.78 15.61
C ARG A 377 -25.49 14.44 15.47
N ALA A 378 -25.34 13.78 14.32
CA ALA A 378 -25.97 12.48 14.06
C ALA A 378 -25.55 11.41 15.10
N LEU A 379 -24.26 11.34 15.44
CA LEU A 379 -23.77 10.41 16.47
C LEU A 379 -24.29 10.77 17.86
N CYS A 380 -24.25 12.04 18.26
CA CYS A 380 -24.78 12.49 19.53
C CYS A 380 -26.26 12.13 19.68
N ASP A 381 -27.06 12.38 18.64
CA ASP A 381 -28.49 12.10 18.64
C ASP A 381 -28.76 10.59 18.72
N THR A 382 -27.98 9.78 18.00
CA THR A 382 -28.12 8.31 18.01
C THR A 382 -27.82 7.72 19.39
N ILE A 383 -26.74 8.17 20.02
CA ILE A 383 -26.31 7.68 21.35
C ILE A 383 -27.27 8.15 22.45
N SER A 384 -27.83 9.36 22.29
CA SER A 384 -28.72 9.97 23.29
C SER A 384 -30.17 9.52 23.16
N ARG A 385 -30.52 8.73 22.12
CA ARG A 385 -31.87 8.16 21.99
C ARG A 385 -32.11 7.16 23.12
N PRO A 386 -33.29 7.21 23.78
CA PRO A 386 -33.67 6.14 24.69
C PRO A 386 -33.68 4.83 23.92
N ARG A 387 -32.93 3.83 24.41
CA ARG A 387 -32.92 2.47 23.82
C ARG A 387 -34.35 1.94 23.82
N ILE A 388 -34.78 1.25 22.76
CA ILE A 388 -36.15 0.69 22.65
C ILE A 388 -36.51 -0.21 23.85
N GLN A 389 -35.52 -0.85 24.48
CA GLN A 389 -35.69 -1.59 25.73
C GLN A 389 -36.20 -0.74 26.91
N ASN A 390 -35.90 0.56 26.93
CA ASN A 390 -36.41 1.53 27.92
C ASN A 390 -37.77 2.13 27.53
N LEU A 391 -38.29 1.79 26.35
CA LEU A 391 -39.61 2.20 25.85
C LEU A 391 -40.62 1.05 25.88
N ALA A 392 -40.20 -0.16 26.26
CA ALA A 392 -41.13 -1.23 26.59
C ALA A 392 -42.00 -0.76 27.78
N SER A 393 -43.32 -0.81 27.63
CA SER A 393 -44.22 -0.45 28.73
C SER A 393 -43.88 -1.31 29.95
N HIS A 394 -44.04 -0.76 31.15
CA HIS A 394 -43.86 -1.49 32.41
C HIS A 394 -44.65 -2.81 32.47
N GLU A 395 -45.67 -2.98 31.63
CA GLU A 395 -46.43 -4.22 31.47
C GLU A 395 -45.68 -5.33 30.71
N VAL A 396 -44.84 -5.00 29.73
CA VAL A 396 -44.04 -6.00 28.97
C VAL A 396 -42.88 -6.50 29.81
N ILE A 397 -42.24 -5.63 30.59
CA ILE A 397 -41.16 -6.00 31.52
C ILE A 397 -41.71 -6.91 32.63
N ARG A 398 -42.89 -6.59 33.19
CA ARG A 398 -43.56 -7.47 34.17
C ARG A 398 -43.95 -8.83 33.61
N ARG A 399 -44.36 -8.94 32.35
CA ARG A 399 -44.67 -10.24 31.73
C ARG A 399 -43.42 -11.10 31.54
N CYS A 400 -42.29 -10.52 31.14
CA CYS A 400 -41.03 -11.25 31.06
C CYS A 400 -40.48 -11.66 32.44
N ASP A 401 -40.64 -10.84 33.48
CA ASP A 401 -40.23 -11.20 34.85
C ASP A 401 -41.08 -12.36 35.43
N VAL A 402 -42.39 -12.39 35.11
CA VAL A 402 -43.28 -13.49 35.50
C VAL A 402 -42.98 -14.77 34.72
N GLU A 403 -42.71 -14.69 33.42
CA GLU A 403 -42.29 -15.86 32.61
C GLU A 403 -40.93 -16.42 33.06
N MET A 404 -40.00 -15.57 33.52
CA MET A 404 -38.72 -16.00 34.10
C MET A 404 -38.86 -16.63 35.50
N GLN A 405 -39.81 -16.16 36.33
CA GLN A 405 -40.11 -16.79 37.62
C GLN A 405 -40.81 -18.14 37.46
N GLU A 406 -41.76 -18.27 36.53
CA GLU A 406 -42.45 -19.54 36.26
C GLU A 406 -41.53 -20.61 35.67
N SER A 407 -40.53 -20.21 34.88
CA SER A 407 -39.51 -21.13 34.34
C SER A 407 -38.45 -21.51 35.39
N SER A 408 -38.10 -20.63 36.32
CA SER A 408 -37.24 -20.96 37.48
C SER A 408 -37.92 -21.92 38.46
N ASP A 409 -39.22 -21.73 38.75
CA ASP A 409 -40.00 -22.61 39.63
C ASP A 409 -40.22 -24.00 39.02
N HIS A 410 -40.28 -24.11 37.69
CA HIS A 410 -40.35 -25.40 36.99
C HIS A 410 -39.01 -26.17 37.04
N LEU A 411 -37.87 -25.48 36.92
CA LEU A 411 -36.54 -26.07 37.02
C LEU A 411 -36.21 -26.53 38.45
N GLU A 412 -36.64 -25.80 39.48
CA GLU A 412 -36.48 -26.24 40.88
C GLU A 412 -37.35 -27.46 41.22
N LYS A 413 -38.56 -27.56 40.67
CA LYS A 413 -39.43 -28.73 40.83
C LYS A 413 -38.91 -29.98 40.12
N GLU A 414 -38.32 -29.85 38.93
CA GLU A 414 -37.65 -30.97 38.25
C GLU A 414 -36.41 -31.45 39.00
N GLN A 415 -35.61 -30.53 39.56
CA GLN A 415 -34.44 -30.91 40.37
C GLN A 415 -34.81 -31.56 41.72
N ALA A 416 -35.97 -31.23 42.29
CA ALA A 416 -36.48 -31.89 43.49
C ALA A 416 -36.96 -33.33 43.24
N CYS A 417 -37.54 -33.63 42.08
CA CYS A 417 -37.94 -34.99 41.70
C CYS A 417 -36.75 -35.93 41.46
N ILE A 418 -35.61 -35.41 40.98
CA ILE A 418 -34.41 -36.21 40.72
C ILE A 418 -33.67 -36.60 42.02
N ARG A 419 -33.88 -35.90 43.14
CA ARG A 419 -33.22 -36.20 44.42
C ARG A 419 -33.90 -37.27 45.28
N PHE A 420 -35.06 -37.78 44.87
CA PHE A 420 -35.80 -38.84 45.58
C PHE A 420 -36.06 -40.10 44.72
N SER A 421 -35.26 -40.32 43.68
CA SER A 421 -35.25 -41.56 42.88
C SER A 421 -34.10 -42.47 43.27
#